data_AF-A0A1Y1S0N7-F1
#
_entry.id   AF-A0A1Y1S0N7-F1
#
_cell.length_a   1.000
_cell.length_b   1.000
_cell.length_c   1.000
_cell.angle_alpha   90.00
_cell.angle_beta   90.00
_cell.angle_gamma   90.00
#
_symmetry.space_group_name_H-M   'P 1'
#
loop_
_entity.id
_entity.type
_entity.pdbx_description
1 polymer ?
#
loop_
_entity_poly.entity_id
_entity_poly.type
_entity_poly.pdbx_seq_one_letter_code
_entity_poly.pdbx_strand_id
1 'polypeptide(L)' 'MKASRWYKAFGGGREEKYYHIIEFDEDERVRGTLYIFNPLFRKVVREEDRYFDKKWWMEQELYNTVHEVAESSVPFLMKF' A
#
# COMPACT_ATOMS: atom_id res chain seq x y z
N MET A 1 12.06 -12.37 2.07
CA MET A 1 11.45 -12.45 3.43
C MET A 1 9.96 -12.11 3.34
N LYS A 2 9.08 -12.82 4.06
CA LYS A 2 7.66 -12.42 4.18
C LYS A 2 7.58 -11.16 5.05
N ALA A 3 7.42 -9.99 4.43
CA ALA A 3 7.13 -8.75 5.12
C ALA A 3 5.63 -8.55 5.03
N SER A 4 4.89 -8.42 6.14
CA SER A 4 3.50 -7.96 6.08
C SER A 4 3.50 -6.51 6.54
N ARG A 5 3.61 -5.58 5.59
CA ARG A 5 3.71 -4.15 5.89
C ARG A 5 2.64 -3.39 5.11
N TRP A 6 2.02 -2.43 5.79
CA TRP A 6 0.99 -1.59 5.22
C TRP A 6 1.54 -0.19 4.98
N TYR A 7 1.21 0.38 3.83
CA TYR A 7 1.62 1.71 3.45
C TYR A 7 0.43 2.52 2.95
N LYS A 8 0.41 3.82 3.22
CA LYS A 8 -0.56 4.76 2.66
C LYS A 8 0.17 5.78 1.77
N ALA A 9 -0.35 6.04 0.59
CA ALA A 9 0.14 7.12 -0.26
C ALA A 9 -0.34 8.49 0.25
N PHE A 10 0.54 9.48 0.22
CA PHE A 10 0.23 10.87 0.56
C PHE A 10 0.17 11.71 -0.72
N GLY A 11 -0.66 12.77 -0.72
CA GLY A 11 -0.85 13.63 -1.90
C GLY A 11 -1.85 13.10 -2.95
N GLY A 12 -2.73 12.17 -2.58
CA GLY A 12 -3.81 11.67 -3.43
C GLY A 12 -5.03 12.60 -3.51
N GLY A 13 -5.84 12.43 -4.56
CA GLY A 13 -7.11 13.14 -4.74
C GLY A 13 -8.23 12.63 -3.83
N ARG A 14 -9.46 12.52 -4.35
CA ARG A 14 -10.62 12.04 -3.57
C ARG A 14 -10.53 10.59 -3.11
N GLU A 15 -9.63 9.80 -3.70
CA GLU A 15 -9.41 8.40 -3.38
C GLU A 15 -8.07 8.21 -2.68
N GLU A 16 -8.05 7.35 -1.68
CA GLU A 16 -6.87 7.01 -0.92
C GLU A 16 -6.25 5.73 -1.46
N LYS A 17 -4.91 5.71 -1.58
CA LYS A 17 -4.18 4.51 -2.02
C LYS A 17 -3.48 3.88 -0.83
N TYR A 18 -3.69 2.59 -0.66
CA TYR A 18 -3.02 1.75 0.32
C TYR A 18 -2.27 0.64 -0.38
N TYR A 19 -1.11 0.26 0.14
CA TYR A 19 -0.32 -0.85 -0.36
C TYR A 19 -0.09 -1.84 0.78
N HIS A 20 -0.41 -3.10 0.53
CA HIS A 20 -0.02 -4.20 1.40
C HIS A 20 1.16 -4.91 0.77
N ILE A 21 2.37 -4.64 1.27
CA ILE A 21 3.57 -5.35 0.81
C ILE A 21 3.65 -6.66 1.58
N ILE A 22 3.71 -7.77 0.85
CA ILE A 22 3.71 -9.15 1.39
C ILE A 22 5.08 -9.83 1.27
N GLU A 23 5.93 -9.33 0.37
CA GLU A 23 7.24 -9.91 0.11
C GLU A 23 8.21 -8.89 -0.47
N PHE A 24 9.41 -8.83 0.10
CA PHE A 24 10.58 -8.25 -0.54
C PHE A 24 11.46 -9.42 -0.99
N ASP A 25 11.61 -9.54 -2.31
CA ASP A 25 12.49 -10.51 -2.92
C ASP A 25 13.95 -10.03 -2.84
N GLU A 26 14.88 -10.97 -2.84
CA GLU A 26 16.31 -10.69 -2.97
C GLU A 26 16.63 -10.22 -4.41
N ASP A 27 15.88 -10.72 -5.40
CA ASP A 27 16.01 -10.45 -6.84
C ASP A 27 15.32 -9.14 -7.31
N GLU A 28 15.45 -8.06 -6.53
CA GLU A 28 15.06 -6.69 -6.91
C GLU A 28 13.56 -6.42 -7.10
N ARG A 29 12.66 -7.31 -6.66
CA ARG A 29 11.20 -7.11 -6.78
C ARG A 29 10.50 -7.04 -5.42
N VAL A 30 9.46 -6.22 -5.36
CA VAL A 30 8.57 -6.08 -4.22
C VAL A 30 7.19 -6.53 -4.64
N ARG A 31 6.63 -7.52 -3.94
CA ARG A 31 5.28 -8.01 -4.20
C ARG A 31 4.32 -7.43 -3.18
N GLY A 32 3.22 -6.87 -3.66
CA GLY A 32 2.17 -6.36 -2.79
C GLY A 32 0.84 -6.21 -3.51
N THR A 33 -0.17 -5.82 -2.75
CA THR A 33 -1.52 -5.56 -3.26
C THR A 33 -1.82 -4.07 -3.10
N LEU A 34 -2.24 -3.42 -4.18
CA LEU A 34 -2.70 -2.04 -4.20
C LEU A 34 -4.21 -2.01 -3.96
N TYR A 35 -4.61 -1.24 -2.96
CA TYR A 35 -6.00 -0.93 -2.64
C TYR A 35 -6.28 0.54 -2.95
N ILE A 36 -7.33 0.79 -3.73
CA ILE A 36 -7.89 2.14 -3.87
C ILE A 36 -9.16 2.19 -3.03
N PHE A 37 -9.12 3.02 -1.99
CA PHE A 37 -10.20 3.23 -1.05
C PHE A 37 -10.90 4.55 -1.31
N ASN A 38 -12.23 4.51 -1.42
CA ASN A 38 -13.04 5.71 -1.48
C ASN A 38 -13.62 6.01 -0.08
N PRO A 39 -13.13 7.07 0.61
CA PRO A 39 -13.54 7.36 1.97
C PRO A 39 -15.00 7.83 2.07
N LEU A 40 -15.56 8.41 1.01
CA LEU A 40 -16.96 8.87 0.99
C LEU A 40 -17.94 7.69 1.08
N PHE A 41 -17.66 6.61 0.35
CA PHE A 41 -18.48 5.40 0.34
C PHE A 41 -17.97 4.31 1.30
N ARG A 42 -16.87 4.58 2.01
CA ARG A 42 -16.16 3.61 2.88
C ARG A 42 -15.95 2.25 2.22
N LYS A 43 -15.49 2.26 0.96
CA LYS A 43 -15.37 1.03 0.17
C LYS A 43 -14.07 1.01 -0.63
N VAL A 44 -13.47 -0.18 -0.73
CA VAL A 44 -12.41 -0.48 -1.71
C VAL A 44 -13.05 -0.55 -3.10
N VAL A 45 -12.66 0.38 -3.98
CA VAL A 45 -13.16 0.45 -5.36
C VAL A 45 -12.28 -0.31 -6.34
N ARG A 46 -11.03 -0.60 -5.95
CA ARG A 46 -10.07 -1.37 -6.74
C ARG A 46 -9.09 -2.09 -5.83
N GLU A 47 -8.79 -3.34 -6.16
CA GLU A 47 -7.81 -4.19 -5.50
C GLU A 47 -6.99 -4.87 -6.59
N GLU A 48 -5.66 -4.74 -6.54
CA GLU A 48 -4.77 -5.29 -7.57
C GLU A 48 -3.47 -5.82 -6.98
N ASP A 49 -3.18 -7.09 -7.25
CA ASP A 49 -1.84 -7.63 -7.02
C ASP A 49 -0.86 -7.02 -8.01
N ARG A 50 0.26 -6.51 -7.49
CA ARG A 50 1.31 -5.86 -8.26
C ARG A 50 2.69 -6.28 -7.81
N TYR A 51 3.57 -6.31 -8.81
CA TYR A 51 5.00 -6.34 -8.59
C TYR A 51 5.56 -4.95 -8.84
N PHE A 52 6.34 -4.46 -7.90
CA PHE A 52 7.05 -3.20 -7.99
C PHE A 52 8.53 -3.49 -8.11
N ASP A 53 9.23 -2.64 -8.87
CA ASP A 53 10.69 -2.60 -8.83
C ASP A 53 11.13 -2.15 -7.43
N LYS A 54 12.12 -2.82 -6.85
CA LYS A 54 12.60 -2.54 -5.50
C LYS A 54 13.21 -1.15 -5.36
N LYS A 55 13.97 -0.71 -6.37
CA LYS A 55 14.53 0.65 -6.37
C LYS A 55 13.41 1.68 -6.41
N TRP A 56 12.41 1.47 -7.28
CA TRP A 56 11.25 2.35 -7.35
C TRP A 56 10.48 2.41 -6.02
N TRP A 57 10.29 1.26 -5.35
CA TRP A 57 9.61 1.22 -4.06
C TRP A 57 10.38 1.98 -2.97
N MET A 58 11.70 1.76 -2.89
CA MET A 58 12.57 2.46 -1.96
C MET A 58 12.55 3.98 -2.21
N GLU A 59 12.49 4.42 -3.47
CA GLU A 59 12.31 5.84 -3.80
C GLU A 59 10.98 6.38 -3.27
N GLN A 60 9.88 5.62 -3.29
CA GLN A 60 8.60 6.08 -2.73
C GLN A 60 8.69 6.31 -1.22
N GLU A 61 9.40 5.45 -0.50
CA GLU A 61 9.64 5.59 0.94
C GLU A 61 10.57 6.78 1.23
N LEU A 62 11.68 6.91 0.49
CA LEU A 62 12.67 7.99 0.65
C LEU A 62 12.09 9.38 0.35
N TYR A 63 11.24 9.49 -0.67
CA TYR A 63 10.59 10.75 -1.04
C TYR A 63 9.32 11.04 -0.24
N ASN A 64 8.98 10.22 0.76
CA ASN A 64 7.77 10.37 1.57
C ASN A 64 6.47 10.36 0.73
N THR A 65 6.49 9.70 -0.43
CA THR A 65 5.30 9.50 -1.26
C THR A 65 4.36 8.46 -0.63
N VAL A 66 4.94 7.50 0.08
CA VAL A 66 4.22 6.51 0.90
C VAL A 66 4.80 6.49 2.31
N HIS A 67 3.95 6.23 3.30
CA HIS A 67 4.37 6.01 4.67
C HIS A 67 3.83 4.70 5.19
N GLU A 68 4.66 3.99 5.97
CA GLU A 68 4.22 2.80 6.70
C GLU A 68 3.14 3.20 7.71
N VAL A 69 2.07 2.43 7.76
CA VAL A 69 0.93 2.60 8.68
C VAL A 69 0.66 1.29 9.39
N ALA A 70 0.13 1.38 10.61
CA ALA A 70 -0.35 0.19 11.31
C ALA A 70 -1.54 -0.43 10.57
N GLU A 71 -1.64 -1.75 10.56
CA GLU A 71 -2.77 -2.48 9.98
C GLU A 71 -4.11 -2.03 10.58
N SER A 72 -4.13 -1.74 11.89
CA SER A 72 -5.29 -1.19 12.60
C SER A 72 -5.71 0.21 12.12
N SER A 73 -4.86 0.92 11.39
CA SER A 73 -5.19 2.23 10.81
C SER A 73 -5.77 2.12 9.39
N VAL A 74 -5.89 0.90 8.85
CA VAL A 74 -6.44 0.66 7.51
C VAL A 74 -7.97 0.50 7.61
N PRO A 75 -8.75 1.45 7.07
CA PRO A 75 -10.17 1.59 7.41
C PRO A 75 -11.07 0.47 6.89
N PHE A 76 -10.64 -0.26 5.86
CA PHE A 76 -11.40 -1.36 5.27
C PHE A 76 -11.03 -2.74 5.81
N LEU A 77 -10.01 -2.83 6.69
CA LEU A 77 -9.67 -4.06 7.40
C LEU A 77 -10.42 -4.19 8.73
N MET A 78 -10.84 -3.06 9.31
CA MET A 78 -11.67 -3.05 10.50
C MET A 78 -13.04 -3.65 10.19
N LYS A 79 -13.31 -4.84 10.74
CA LYS A 79 -14.66 -5.39 10.78
C LYS A 79 -15.46 -4.59 11.82
N PHE A 80 -16.52 -3.93 11.36
CA PHE A 80 -17.53 -3.34 12.25
C PHE A 80 -18.36 -4.43 12.91
#